data_AF-A0A9W4XPN1-F1
#
_entry.id   AF-A0A9W4XPN1-F1
#
_cell.length_a   1.000
_cell.length_b   1.000
_cell.length_c   1.000
_cell.angle_alpha   90.00
_cell.angle_beta   90.00
_cell.angle_gamma   90.00
#
_symmetry.space_group_name_H-M   'P 1'
#
loop_
_entity.id
_entity.type
_entity.pdbx_description
1 polymer ?
#
loop_
_entity_poly.entity_id
_entity_poly.type
_entity_poly.pdbx_seq_one_letter_code
_entity_poly.pdbx_strand_id
1 'polypeptide(L)'
;MKSTIVSAVLASLLLVQQSVAHPGQSAAEAQAEIRERAEYMSKAAPHKRSLAHCAAKLKARNLDAARRAAKVEALREKRAITQNKPFLRARDFEDVLNTDHHSNLTVTPESDPSELFTGNASCILTPETTEGPYWVQGELIRQDIVDGEAGVPMTLDVQVVDVNTCEPVPQVFTEIWHCNSTGVYGGVVANGNGNTDDEANLDNTMLRGVQLTDKDGVVSFDTLFPGHYTGRATHIHVMTHVGAQQLPNNTVAGGNITHVGQIFFDQDLITLAEQQEPYLTNTQTLTTNADDFIMAEEAENVDPVVDYVLLGDDISQGIFAWIAFGMDATANQSVTPAVYYTENGGVKNPNGVSGPPGGAAPSGFMPSGAMPSGTAIPSAALESS
;
A
#
# COMPACT_ATOMS: atom_id res chain seq x y z
N MET A 1 59.37 5.53 -23.56
CA MET A 1 58.38 6.57 -23.19
C MET A 1 57.06 5.87 -22.98
N LYS A 2 56.64 5.70 -21.72
CA LYS A 2 55.36 5.10 -21.34
C LYS A 2 54.34 6.23 -21.32
N SER A 3 53.32 6.15 -22.18
CA SER A 3 52.23 7.15 -22.24
C SER A 3 51.12 6.70 -21.30
N THR A 4 50.95 7.44 -20.23
CA THR A 4 49.92 7.24 -19.21
C THR A 4 48.57 7.73 -19.77
N ILE A 5 47.63 6.81 -20.01
CA ILE A 5 46.24 7.17 -20.27
C ILE A 5 45.59 7.41 -18.91
N VAL A 6 45.24 8.67 -18.64
CA VAL A 6 44.44 9.08 -17.50
C VAL A 6 42.99 8.71 -17.81
N SER A 7 42.47 7.68 -17.16
CA SER A 7 41.04 7.40 -17.14
C SER A 7 40.34 8.47 -16.31
N ALA A 8 39.60 9.35 -16.97
CA ALA A 8 38.70 10.28 -16.33
C ALA A 8 37.53 9.48 -15.73
N VAL A 9 37.45 9.45 -14.40
CA VAL A 9 36.25 9.01 -13.68
C VAL A 9 35.16 10.04 -13.95
N LEU A 10 34.17 9.69 -14.78
CA LEU A 10 32.90 10.41 -14.77
C LEU A 10 32.23 10.12 -13.43
N ALA A 11 32.30 11.09 -12.52
CA ALA A 11 31.36 11.16 -11.42
C ALA A 11 30.00 11.51 -12.02
N SER A 12 29.17 10.50 -12.25
CA SER A 12 27.74 10.67 -12.47
C SER A 12 27.17 11.35 -11.22
N LEU A 13 26.92 12.65 -11.30
CA LEU A 13 26.02 13.36 -10.40
C LEU A 13 24.64 12.71 -10.57
N LEU A 14 24.32 11.75 -9.72
CA LEU A 14 22.94 11.38 -9.41
C LEU A 14 22.29 12.65 -8.85
N LEU A 15 21.55 13.36 -9.70
CA LEU A 15 20.48 14.22 -9.23
C LEU A 15 19.54 13.30 -8.46
N VAL A 16 19.63 13.33 -7.13
CA VAL A 16 18.61 12.76 -6.27
C VAL A 16 17.33 13.51 -6.63
N GLN A 17 16.46 12.92 -7.46
CA GLN A 17 15.10 13.39 -7.58
C GLN A 17 14.54 13.37 -6.16
N GLN A 18 14.09 14.52 -5.68
CA GLN A 18 13.37 14.60 -4.42
C GLN A 18 12.01 13.93 -4.69
N SER A 19 11.95 12.61 -4.47
CA SER A 19 10.71 11.86 -4.56
C SER A 19 9.89 12.18 -3.32
N VAL A 20 8.75 12.83 -3.53
CA VAL A 20 7.79 13.15 -2.48
C VAL A 20 6.76 12.03 -2.46
N ALA A 21 6.55 11.40 -1.29
CA ALA A 21 5.63 10.27 -1.17
C ALA A 21 4.17 10.73 -1.21
N HIS A 22 3.88 11.96 -0.78
CA HIS A 22 2.50 12.45 -0.77
C HIS A 22 2.41 13.95 -1.09
N PRO A 23 1.37 14.40 -1.82
CA PRO A 23 1.12 15.82 -2.05
C PRO A 23 1.16 16.63 -0.75
N GLY A 24 1.91 17.73 -0.75
CA GLY A 24 2.01 18.61 0.41
C GLY A 24 3.08 18.22 1.45
N GLN A 25 3.74 17.08 1.30
CA GLN A 25 4.88 16.68 2.13
C GLN A 25 6.14 17.50 1.76
N SER A 26 6.92 17.90 2.76
CA SER A 26 8.21 18.57 2.56
C SER A 26 9.29 17.58 2.13
N ALA A 27 10.32 18.06 1.41
CA ALA A 27 11.46 17.23 1.02
C ALA A 27 12.19 16.59 2.23
N ALA A 28 12.16 17.22 3.39
CA ALA A 28 12.78 16.68 4.61
C ALA A 28 11.97 15.51 5.19
N GLU A 29 10.64 15.60 5.17
CA GLU A 29 9.72 14.53 5.58
C GLU A 29 9.84 13.34 4.62
N ALA A 30 9.83 13.58 3.30
CA ALA A 30 10.01 12.53 2.31
C ALA A 30 11.36 11.81 2.48
N GLN A 31 12.43 12.55 2.75
CA GLN A 31 13.75 11.95 3.01
C GLN A 31 13.82 11.18 4.33
N ALA A 32 13.02 11.55 5.34
CA ALA A 32 12.92 10.80 6.58
C ALA A 32 12.20 9.47 6.36
N GLU A 33 11.08 9.48 5.64
CA GLU A 33 10.31 8.29 5.26
C GLU A 33 11.16 7.29 4.46
N ILE A 34 11.85 7.76 3.41
CA ILE A 34 12.77 6.94 2.60
C ILE A 34 13.86 6.31 3.48
N ARG A 35 14.40 7.04 4.46
CA ARG A 35 15.45 6.50 5.36
C ARG A 35 14.89 5.48 6.33
N GLU A 36 13.71 5.71 6.88
CA GLU A 36 13.06 4.78 7.81
C GLU A 36 12.78 3.45 7.12
N ARG A 37 12.28 3.53 5.89
CA ARG A 37 12.07 2.38 5.00
C ARG A 37 13.37 1.65 4.67
N ALA A 38 14.39 2.35 4.17
CA ALA A 38 15.69 1.72 3.89
C ALA A 38 16.33 1.08 5.16
N GLU A 39 16.16 1.70 6.33
CA GLU A 39 16.67 1.17 7.59
C GLU A 39 15.96 -0.10 8.03
N TYR A 40 14.64 -0.15 8.00
CA TYR A 40 13.95 -1.40 8.31
C TYR A 40 14.30 -2.44 7.25
N MET A 41 14.38 -2.05 5.96
CA MET A 41 14.64 -3.00 4.90
C MET A 41 15.99 -3.64 5.15
N SER A 42 16.99 -2.87 5.60
CA SER A 42 18.30 -3.42 6.00
C SER A 42 18.26 -4.41 7.18
N LYS A 43 17.29 -4.27 8.11
CA LYS A 43 17.15 -5.08 9.33
C LYS A 43 16.29 -6.33 9.12
N ALA A 44 15.35 -6.33 8.18
CA ALA A 44 14.52 -7.49 7.87
C ALA A 44 15.37 -8.63 7.28
N ALA A 45 15.22 -9.86 7.74
CA ALA A 45 15.95 -10.98 7.13
C ALA A 45 15.42 -11.27 5.71
N PRO A 46 16.26 -11.62 4.71
CA PRO A 46 15.80 -11.81 3.32
C PRO A 46 14.64 -12.81 3.16
N HIS A 47 14.59 -13.87 3.98
CA HIS A 47 13.50 -14.86 3.98
C HIS A 47 12.18 -14.36 4.58
N LYS A 48 12.20 -13.21 5.26
CA LYS A 48 11.00 -12.52 5.76
C LYS A 48 10.50 -11.42 4.81
N ARG A 49 11.22 -11.17 3.71
CA ARG A 49 10.89 -10.15 2.70
C ARG A 49 10.21 -10.73 1.45
N SER A 50 10.16 -12.05 1.27
CA SER A 50 9.38 -12.70 0.20
C SER A 50 8.78 -14.05 0.65
N LEU A 51 7.72 -14.50 -0.04
CA LEU A 51 7.12 -15.83 0.14
C LEU A 51 7.81 -16.88 -0.73
N ALA A 52 9.01 -16.62 -1.25
CA ALA A 52 9.69 -17.53 -2.17
C ALA A 52 9.90 -18.93 -1.57
N HIS A 53 10.15 -19.04 -0.25
CA HIS A 53 10.24 -20.33 0.46
C HIS A 53 8.88 -21.02 0.63
N CYS A 54 7.78 -20.26 0.56
CA CYS A 54 6.41 -20.77 0.62
C CYS A 54 5.86 -21.18 -0.75
N ALA A 55 6.53 -20.83 -1.86
CA ALA A 55 6.02 -21.00 -3.22
C ALA A 55 5.47 -22.41 -3.52
N ALA A 56 6.18 -23.48 -3.08
CA ALA A 56 5.72 -24.86 -3.29
C ALA A 56 4.42 -25.18 -2.53
N LYS A 57 4.28 -24.71 -1.28
CA LYS A 57 3.06 -24.89 -0.49
C LYS A 57 1.91 -24.08 -1.09
N LEU A 58 2.17 -22.84 -1.49
CA LEU A 58 1.16 -21.96 -2.07
C LEU A 58 0.65 -22.49 -3.41
N LYS A 59 1.56 -22.92 -4.30
CA LYS A 59 1.21 -23.57 -5.57
C LYS A 59 0.38 -24.85 -5.38
N ALA A 60 0.70 -25.65 -4.36
CA ALA A 60 -0.03 -26.88 -4.07
C ALA A 60 -1.45 -26.63 -3.53
N ARG A 61 -1.68 -25.48 -2.88
CA ARG A 61 -2.99 -25.06 -2.39
C ARG A 61 -3.78 -24.29 -3.43
N ASN A 62 -3.87 -24.80 -4.65
CA ASN A 62 -4.70 -24.27 -5.74
C ASN A 62 -6.23 -24.27 -5.44
N LEU A 63 -6.62 -23.99 -4.19
CA LEU A 63 -7.94 -24.01 -3.59
C LEU A 63 -8.71 -22.72 -3.87
N ASP A 64 -8.02 -21.65 -4.33
CA ASP A 64 -8.65 -20.36 -4.59
C ASP A 64 -9.20 -20.22 -6.02
N ALA A 65 -8.72 -21.03 -6.98
CA ALA A 65 -9.12 -20.89 -8.38
C ALA A 65 -10.63 -21.12 -8.60
N ALA A 66 -11.18 -22.18 -8.00
CA ALA A 66 -12.61 -22.48 -8.09
C ALA A 66 -13.47 -21.42 -7.37
N ARG A 67 -12.99 -20.89 -6.24
CA ARG A 67 -13.69 -19.82 -5.51
C ARG A 67 -13.73 -18.54 -6.35
N ARG A 68 -12.59 -18.15 -6.91
CA ARG A 68 -12.47 -16.98 -7.80
C ARG A 68 -13.33 -17.15 -9.05
N ALA A 69 -13.33 -18.33 -9.66
CA ALA A 69 -14.19 -18.65 -10.78
C ALA A 69 -15.68 -18.44 -10.45
N ALA A 70 -16.15 -19.02 -9.33
CA ALA A 70 -17.53 -18.87 -8.88
C ALA A 70 -17.88 -17.40 -8.54
N LYS A 71 -16.94 -16.67 -7.93
CA LYS A 71 -17.10 -15.24 -7.63
C LYS A 71 -17.26 -14.43 -8.91
N VAL A 72 -16.42 -14.68 -9.91
CA VAL A 72 -16.46 -14.01 -11.21
C VAL A 72 -17.75 -14.32 -11.97
N GLU A 73 -18.20 -15.57 -11.97
CA GLU A 73 -19.50 -15.96 -12.54
C GLU A 73 -20.63 -15.17 -11.88
N ALA A 74 -20.69 -15.16 -10.54
CA ALA A 74 -21.70 -14.41 -9.78
C ALA A 74 -21.64 -12.89 -10.03
N LEU A 75 -20.44 -12.32 -10.19
CA LEU A 75 -20.26 -10.90 -10.52
C LEU A 75 -20.76 -10.58 -11.94
N ARG A 76 -20.49 -11.46 -12.91
CA ARG A 76 -21.03 -11.35 -14.28
C ARG A 76 -22.56 -11.44 -14.28
N GLU A 77 -23.15 -12.36 -13.51
CA GLU A 77 -24.60 -12.48 -13.36
C GLU A 77 -25.20 -11.22 -12.75
N LYS A 78 -24.64 -10.73 -11.63
CA LYS A 78 -25.07 -9.51 -10.93
C LYS A 78 -25.09 -8.30 -11.87
N ARG A 79 -24.22 -8.29 -12.89
CA ARG A 79 -24.06 -7.20 -13.86
C ARG A 79 -24.72 -7.47 -15.20
N ALA A 80 -25.51 -8.55 -15.32
CA ALA A 80 -26.15 -8.97 -16.57
C ALA A 80 -25.18 -9.12 -17.75
N ILE A 81 -23.92 -9.51 -17.47
CA ILE A 81 -22.91 -9.84 -18.47
C ILE A 81 -23.16 -11.28 -18.90
N THR A 82 -23.26 -11.52 -20.21
CA THR A 82 -23.50 -12.87 -20.75
C THR A 82 -22.34 -13.80 -20.39
N GLN A 83 -22.64 -14.92 -19.73
CA GLN A 83 -21.63 -15.87 -19.24
C GLN A 83 -20.76 -16.46 -20.35
N ASN A 84 -21.28 -16.55 -21.58
CA ASN A 84 -20.56 -17.06 -22.74
C ASN A 84 -19.57 -16.03 -23.35
N LYS A 85 -19.27 -14.92 -22.68
CA LYS A 85 -18.25 -13.97 -23.15
C LYS A 85 -16.86 -14.32 -22.58
N PRO A 86 -15.80 -14.26 -23.41
CA PRO A 86 -14.44 -14.46 -22.94
C PRO A 86 -14.05 -13.37 -21.92
N PHE A 87 -13.02 -13.64 -21.11
CA PHE A 87 -12.33 -12.57 -20.38
C PHE A 87 -11.43 -11.82 -21.36
N LEU A 88 -11.50 -10.48 -21.40
CA LEU A 88 -10.73 -9.72 -22.40
C LEU A 88 -9.28 -9.45 -22.01
N ARG A 89 -9.00 -9.33 -20.71
CA ARG A 89 -7.65 -9.18 -20.19
C ARG A 89 -7.54 -10.02 -18.94
N ALA A 90 -6.52 -10.88 -18.92
CA ALA A 90 -6.00 -11.53 -17.74
C ALA A 90 -4.54 -11.09 -17.60
N ARG A 91 -4.02 -11.10 -16.38
CA ARG A 91 -2.60 -10.86 -16.13
C ARG A 91 -1.77 -12.10 -16.52
N ASP A 92 -0.61 -11.90 -17.13
CA ASP A 92 0.41 -12.95 -17.33
C ASP A 92 1.20 -13.16 -16.05
N PHE A 93 1.47 -14.41 -15.71
CA PHE A 93 2.23 -14.76 -14.51
C PHE A 93 3.75 -14.63 -14.72
N GLU A 94 4.23 -14.61 -15.97
CA GLU A 94 5.66 -14.68 -16.31
C GLU A 94 6.21 -13.35 -16.85
N ASP A 95 6.57 -12.41 -15.96
CA ASP A 95 7.71 -11.44 -16.05
C ASP A 95 7.47 -10.19 -15.18
N VAL A 96 8.02 -10.14 -13.96
CA VAL A 96 7.61 -9.14 -12.93
C VAL A 96 8.31 -7.76 -12.99
N LEU A 97 9.36 -7.54 -13.80
CA LEU A 97 10.21 -6.34 -13.59
C LEU A 97 10.62 -5.51 -14.80
N ASN A 98 10.03 -5.74 -15.97
CA ASN A 98 10.13 -4.74 -17.05
C ASN A 98 9.14 -4.93 -18.21
N THR A 99 7.99 -5.53 -17.95
CA THR A 99 7.02 -5.84 -19.00
C THR A 99 5.65 -5.37 -18.55
N ASP A 100 4.90 -4.81 -19.48
CA ASP A 100 3.44 -4.84 -19.42
C ASP A 100 3.00 -6.29 -19.16
N HIS A 101 2.49 -6.60 -17.96
CA HIS A 101 2.13 -7.96 -17.54
C HIS A 101 0.82 -8.46 -18.20
N HIS A 102 0.51 -7.94 -19.39
CA HIS A 102 -0.60 -8.42 -20.19
C HIS A 102 -0.40 -9.90 -20.57
N SER A 103 -1.38 -10.72 -20.21
CA SER A 103 -1.40 -12.10 -20.66
C SER A 103 -1.54 -12.16 -22.17
N ASN A 104 -0.62 -12.90 -22.80
CA ASN A 104 -0.80 -13.36 -24.18
C ASN A 104 -1.80 -14.53 -24.28
N LEU A 105 -2.36 -14.98 -23.14
CA LEU A 105 -3.38 -16.02 -23.11
C LEU A 105 -4.64 -15.52 -23.80
N THR A 106 -5.01 -16.18 -24.90
CA THR A 106 -6.34 -15.99 -25.48
C THR A 106 -7.36 -16.70 -24.61
N VAL A 107 -8.06 -15.93 -23.79
CA VAL A 107 -9.11 -16.49 -22.93
C VAL A 107 -10.39 -16.67 -23.73
N THR A 108 -10.98 -17.86 -23.64
CA THR A 108 -12.26 -18.22 -24.25
C THR A 108 -13.28 -18.50 -23.15
N PRO A 109 -14.59 -18.50 -23.44
CA PRO A 109 -15.61 -18.96 -22.49
C PRO A 109 -15.37 -20.39 -21.99
N GLU A 110 -14.64 -21.20 -22.77
CA GLU A 110 -14.29 -22.58 -22.45
C GLU A 110 -12.92 -22.73 -21.76
N SER A 111 -12.18 -21.63 -21.56
CA SER A 111 -10.89 -21.67 -20.87
C SER A 111 -11.07 -22.18 -19.44
N ASP A 112 -10.17 -23.07 -19.01
CA ASP A 112 -10.23 -23.64 -17.67
C ASP A 112 -10.03 -22.50 -16.65
N PRO A 113 -10.96 -22.28 -15.70
CA PRO A 113 -10.80 -21.24 -14.70
C PRO A 113 -9.53 -21.41 -13.86
N SER A 114 -9.01 -22.63 -13.73
CA SER A 114 -7.71 -22.84 -13.10
C SER A 114 -6.57 -22.20 -13.90
N GLU A 115 -6.62 -22.13 -15.23
CA GLU A 115 -5.60 -21.40 -16.00
C GLU A 115 -5.64 -19.88 -15.76
N LEU A 116 -6.80 -19.34 -15.37
CA LEU A 116 -6.99 -17.91 -15.10
C LEU A 116 -6.68 -17.53 -13.65
N PHE A 117 -6.93 -18.45 -12.71
CA PHE A 117 -6.91 -18.15 -11.28
C PHE A 117 -5.88 -18.98 -10.49
N THR A 118 -5.01 -19.75 -11.16
CA THR A 118 -3.89 -20.49 -10.53
C THR A 118 -2.74 -19.56 -10.11
N GLY A 119 -2.68 -18.35 -10.64
CA GLY A 119 -1.79 -17.30 -10.16
C GLY A 119 -2.18 -16.91 -8.74
N ASN A 120 -1.32 -17.24 -7.78
CA ASN A 120 -1.17 -16.41 -6.59
C ASN A 120 0.18 -15.73 -6.79
N ALA A 121 0.19 -14.49 -7.27
CA ALA A 121 1.29 -13.59 -6.97
C ALA A 121 1.39 -13.53 -5.43
N SER A 122 2.23 -14.39 -4.87
CA SER A 122 2.40 -14.56 -3.44
C SER A 122 3.47 -13.60 -2.96
N CYS A 123 3.04 -12.45 -2.47
CA CYS A 123 3.90 -11.30 -2.31
C CYS A 123 3.92 -10.92 -0.85
N ILE A 124 5.01 -11.10 -0.13
CA ILE A 124 5.14 -10.31 1.10
C ILE A 124 5.24 -8.87 0.63
N LEU A 125 4.14 -8.10 0.60
CA LEU A 125 4.27 -6.65 0.49
C LEU A 125 5.28 -6.25 1.56
N THR A 126 6.36 -5.59 1.18
CA THR A 126 7.44 -5.34 2.13
C THR A 126 6.84 -4.55 3.29
N PRO A 127 6.79 -5.13 4.51
CA PRO A 127 5.96 -4.57 5.56
C PRO A 127 6.67 -3.36 6.12
N GLU A 128 6.50 -2.16 5.55
CA GLU A 128 7.34 -1.03 5.93
C GLU A 128 6.87 0.35 5.49
N THR A 129 6.58 1.15 6.54
CA THR A 129 6.84 2.60 6.66
C THR A 129 6.23 3.51 5.61
N THR A 130 5.09 3.11 5.04
CA THR A 130 4.30 4.00 4.18
C THR A 130 2.81 3.75 4.40
N GLU A 131 2.33 3.83 5.66
CA GLU A 131 0.87 4.01 5.88
C GLU A 131 0.31 5.19 5.08
N GLY A 132 1.19 6.13 4.72
CA GLY A 132 0.83 7.40 4.14
C GLY A 132 0.06 8.26 5.16
N PRO A 133 -0.09 9.56 4.88
CA PRO A 133 -0.70 10.51 5.79
C PRO A 133 -2.23 10.37 5.85
N TYR A 134 -2.79 9.24 5.38
CA TYR A 134 -4.22 9.08 5.14
C TYR A 134 -4.85 7.87 5.86
N TRP A 135 -4.10 7.19 6.74
CA TRP A 135 -4.68 6.14 7.57
C TRP A 135 -5.60 6.73 8.65
N VAL A 136 -6.79 6.13 8.80
CA VAL A 136 -7.79 6.50 9.80
C VAL A 136 -7.96 5.32 10.75
N GLN A 137 -7.82 5.55 12.05
CA GLN A 137 -8.03 4.49 13.04
C GLN A 137 -9.51 4.40 13.41
N GLY A 138 -10.05 3.18 13.49
CA GLY A 138 -11.45 2.94 13.88
C GLY A 138 -12.41 2.73 12.71
N GLU A 139 -11.91 2.21 11.59
CA GLU A 139 -12.66 1.95 10.36
C GLU A 139 -13.81 0.93 10.54
N LEU A 140 -14.78 1.01 9.63
CA LEU A 140 -15.99 0.18 9.62
C LEU A 140 -15.73 -1.23 9.07
N ILE A 141 -16.33 -2.24 9.69
CA ILE A 141 -16.31 -3.62 9.19
C ILE A 141 -17.36 -3.78 8.11
N ARG A 142 -16.95 -3.88 6.85
CA ARG A 142 -17.85 -3.96 5.70
C ARG A 142 -17.15 -4.47 4.44
N GLN A 143 -17.92 -5.15 3.59
CA GLN A 143 -17.46 -5.61 2.29
C GLN A 143 -17.61 -4.52 1.22
N ASP A 144 -18.76 -3.86 1.13
CA ASP A 144 -18.98 -2.74 0.21
C ASP A 144 -18.45 -1.46 0.84
N ILE A 145 -17.44 -0.87 0.20
CA ILE A 145 -16.77 0.35 0.67
C ILE A 145 -17.00 1.53 -0.28
N VAL A 146 -17.89 1.41 -1.28
CA VAL A 146 -18.04 2.43 -2.33
C VAL A 146 -18.63 3.75 -1.81
N ASP A 147 -19.58 3.68 -0.87
CA ASP A 147 -20.29 4.82 -0.28
C ASP A 147 -20.83 5.86 -1.28
N GLY A 148 -21.23 5.40 -2.47
CA GLY A 148 -21.82 6.25 -3.50
C GLY A 148 -20.82 6.97 -4.41
N GLU A 149 -19.51 6.72 -4.24
CA GLU A 149 -18.50 7.21 -5.17
C GLU A 149 -18.70 6.66 -6.59
N ALA A 150 -18.30 7.44 -7.58
CA ALA A 150 -18.35 7.06 -8.99
C ALA A 150 -16.98 6.57 -9.48
N GLY A 151 -16.99 5.47 -10.22
CA GLY A 151 -15.78 4.89 -10.81
C GLY A 151 -16.03 3.55 -11.47
N VAL A 152 -14.94 2.94 -11.95
CA VAL A 152 -14.91 1.59 -12.50
C VAL A 152 -15.11 0.61 -11.35
N PRO A 153 -16.18 -0.20 -11.34
CA PRO A 153 -16.43 -1.11 -10.25
C PRO A 153 -15.38 -2.23 -10.17
N MET A 154 -14.89 -2.53 -8.97
CA MET A 154 -13.89 -3.57 -8.75
C MET A 154 -14.26 -4.41 -7.53
N THR A 155 -14.11 -5.72 -7.64
CA THR A 155 -14.08 -6.60 -6.46
C THR A 155 -12.64 -7.05 -6.25
N LEU A 156 -12.12 -6.83 -5.04
CA LEU A 156 -10.75 -7.18 -4.64
C LEU A 156 -10.77 -8.34 -3.64
N ASP A 157 -10.15 -9.46 -4.01
CA ASP A 157 -9.92 -10.61 -3.13
C ASP A 157 -8.48 -10.61 -2.62
N VAL A 158 -8.29 -10.49 -1.30
CA VAL A 158 -6.97 -10.43 -0.67
C VAL A 158 -6.78 -11.64 0.24
N GLN A 159 -5.74 -12.43 -0.01
CA GLN A 159 -5.36 -13.55 0.84
C GLN A 159 -4.18 -13.18 1.74
N VAL A 160 -4.28 -13.54 3.02
CA VAL A 160 -3.27 -13.31 4.04
C VAL A 160 -2.60 -14.63 4.41
N VAL A 161 -1.28 -14.67 4.31
CA VAL A 161 -0.44 -15.84 4.57
C VAL A 161 0.58 -15.52 5.66
N ASP A 162 0.76 -16.42 6.62
CA ASP A 162 1.82 -16.26 7.62
C ASP A 162 3.16 -16.66 7.00
N VAL A 163 4.13 -15.74 7.06
CA VAL A 163 5.43 -15.89 6.39
C VAL A 163 6.32 -16.95 7.04
N ASN A 164 6.06 -17.32 8.30
CA ASN A 164 6.86 -18.28 9.04
C ASN A 164 6.37 -19.72 8.82
N THR A 165 5.06 -19.91 8.74
CA THR A 165 4.40 -21.22 8.61
C THR A 165 4.02 -21.54 7.16
N CYS A 166 3.93 -20.50 6.34
CA CYS A 166 3.34 -20.51 5.01
C CYS A 166 1.87 -20.93 5.01
N GLU A 167 1.13 -20.87 6.13
CA GLU A 167 -0.29 -21.22 6.22
C GLU A 167 -1.16 -19.95 6.08
N PRO A 168 -2.41 -20.04 5.57
CA PRO A 168 -3.31 -18.90 5.57
C PRO A 168 -3.62 -18.48 7.00
N VAL A 169 -3.86 -17.18 7.22
CA VAL A 169 -4.11 -16.63 8.55
C VAL A 169 -5.59 -16.28 8.71
N PRO A 170 -6.41 -17.15 9.33
CA PRO A 170 -7.81 -16.85 9.58
C PRO A 170 -7.97 -15.91 10.77
N GLN A 171 -9.14 -15.26 10.84
CA GLN A 171 -9.53 -14.38 11.94
C GLN A 171 -8.56 -13.22 12.24
N VAL A 172 -7.96 -12.66 11.19
CA VAL A 172 -7.22 -11.40 11.21
C VAL A 172 -8.09 -10.33 10.57
N PHE A 173 -8.19 -9.18 11.23
CA PHE A 173 -8.85 -8.04 10.60
C PHE A 173 -7.90 -7.45 9.56
N THR A 174 -8.32 -7.46 8.31
CA THR A 174 -7.60 -6.86 7.19
C THR A 174 -8.37 -5.66 6.73
N GLU A 175 -7.70 -4.51 6.64
CA GLU A 175 -8.29 -3.27 6.18
C GLU A 175 -7.66 -2.80 4.89
N ILE A 176 -8.45 -2.10 4.08
CA ILE A 176 -7.96 -1.38 2.90
C ILE A 176 -8.49 0.04 2.89
N TRP A 177 -7.70 0.93 2.28
CA TRP A 177 -8.14 2.29 1.95
C TRP A 177 -7.47 2.77 0.67
N HIS A 178 -8.19 3.59 -0.10
CA HIS A 178 -7.63 4.25 -1.28
C HIS A 178 -8.37 5.55 -1.59
N CYS A 179 -7.78 6.35 -2.47
CA CYS A 179 -8.43 7.55 -2.98
C CYS A 179 -9.55 7.22 -3.97
N ASN A 180 -10.48 8.16 -4.13
CA ASN A 180 -11.47 8.10 -5.19
C ASN A 180 -10.86 8.31 -6.58
N SER A 181 -11.71 8.25 -7.61
CA SER A 181 -11.33 8.39 -9.02
C SER A 181 -10.61 9.70 -9.37
N THR A 182 -10.70 10.72 -8.50
CA THR A 182 -10.03 12.03 -8.66
C THR A 182 -8.86 12.26 -7.69
N GLY A 183 -8.46 11.22 -6.94
CA GLY A 183 -7.31 11.30 -6.04
C GLY A 183 -7.59 11.93 -4.68
N VAL A 184 -8.84 11.88 -4.18
CA VAL A 184 -9.21 12.34 -2.84
C VAL A 184 -9.50 11.16 -1.92
N TYR A 185 -8.87 11.13 -0.74
CA TYR A 185 -9.17 10.20 0.34
C TYR A 185 -10.31 10.74 1.21
N GLY A 186 -11.32 9.92 1.46
CA GLY A 186 -12.32 10.18 2.51
C GLY A 186 -11.65 10.19 3.88
N GLY A 187 -12.29 10.77 4.90
CA GLY A 187 -11.90 10.61 6.30
C GLY A 187 -10.71 11.45 6.74
N VAL A 188 -10.09 12.21 5.83
CA VAL A 188 -8.87 12.96 6.10
C VAL A 188 -8.90 14.34 5.47
N VAL A 189 -8.64 15.36 6.27
CA VAL A 189 -8.45 16.73 5.81
C VAL A 189 -6.99 17.08 5.99
N ALA A 190 -6.26 17.14 4.87
CA ALA A 190 -4.81 17.29 4.82
C ALA A 190 -4.42 18.09 3.58
N ASN A 191 -3.28 18.79 3.64
CA ASN A 191 -2.76 19.46 2.46
C ASN A 191 -2.54 18.44 1.32
N GLY A 192 -2.95 18.81 0.10
CA GLY A 192 -2.84 17.92 -1.05
C GLY A 192 -3.90 16.81 -1.14
N ASN A 193 -4.83 16.72 -0.19
CA ASN A 193 -5.98 15.83 -0.25
C ASN A 193 -7.29 16.59 -0.53
N GLY A 194 -7.60 16.83 -1.81
CA GLY A 194 -8.83 17.51 -2.21
C GLY A 194 -8.98 18.93 -1.64
N ASN A 195 -10.17 19.27 -1.15
CA ASN A 195 -10.46 20.56 -0.53
C ASN A 195 -10.10 20.56 0.96
N THR A 196 -9.04 21.29 1.34
CA THR A 196 -8.58 21.37 2.74
C THR A 196 -9.54 22.11 3.67
N ASP A 197 -10.49 22.88 3.13
CA ASP A 197 -11.48 23.62 3.92
C ASP A 197 -12.74 22.77 4.19
N ASP A 198 -12.83 21.56 3.62
CA ASP A 198 -13.96 20.66 3.78
C ASP A 198 -13.80 19.77 5.02
N GLU A 199 -14.09 20.33 6.20
CA GLU A 199 -14.07 19.57 7.46
C GLU A 199 -15.09 18.42 7.50
N ALA A 200 -16.14 18.45 6.65
CA ALA A 200 -17.09 17.34 6.57
C ALA A 200 -16.43 16.06 6.02
N ASN A 201 -15.29 16.18 5.32
CA ASN A 201 -14.54 15.03 4.87
C ASN A 201 -13.99 14.18 6.03
N LEU A 202 -13.86 14.70 7.25
CA LEU A 202 -13.46 13.89 8.41
C LEU A 202 -14.47 12.78 8.74
N ASP A 203 -15.75 13.00 8.43
CA ASP A 203 -16.82 12.02 8.64
C ASP A 203 -17.06 11.13 7.41
N ASN A 204 -16.35 11.40 6.30
CA ASN A 204 -16.50 10.63 5.08
C ASN A 204 -15.76 9.29 5.19
N THR A 205 -16.49 8.19 5.10
CA THR A 205 -15.91 6.84 5.20
C THR A 205 -15.63 6.18 3.85
N MET A 206 -15.89 6.85 2.72
CA MET A 206 -15.76 6.26 1.39
C MET A 206 -14.42 5.56 1.16
N LEU A 207 -14.48 4.44 0.44
CA LEU A 207 -13.34 3.68 -0.08
C LEU A 207 -12.38 3.20 1.03
N ARG A 208 -12.95 2.96 2.20
CA ARG A 208 -12.30 2.44 3.40
C ARG A 208 -13.12 1.34 4.02
N GLY A 209 -12.47 0.28 4.48
CA GLY A 209 -13.17 -0.75 5.23
C GLY A 209 -12.27 -1.85 5.74
N VAL A 210 -12.82 -2.59 6.69
CA VAL A 210 -12.19 -3.71 7.37
C VAL A 210 -13.01 -4.97 7.12
N GLN A 211 -12.35 -6.08 6.89
CA GLN A 211 -12.97 -7.40 6.80
C GLN A 211 -12.19 -8.39 7.66
N LEU A 212 -12.87 -9.39 8.21
CA LEU A 212 -12.24 -10.47 8.94
C LEU A 212 -11.91 -11.61 7.98
N THR A 213 -10.65 -12.02 7.91
CA THR A 213 -10.22 -13.12 7.03
C THR A 213 -10.94 -14.42 7.37
N ASP A 214 -11.42 -15.12 6.33
CA ASP A 214 -12.07 -16.42 6.45
C ASP A 214 -11.11 -17.57 6.82
N LYS A 215 -11.59 -18.81 6.81
CA LYS A 215 -10.79 -20.01 7.11
C LYS A 215 -9.59 -20.23 6.18
N ASP A 216 -9.63 -19.64 4.99
CA ASP A 216 -8.57 -19.71 3.97
C ASP A 216 -7.74 -18.43 3.95
N GLY A 217 -7.86 -17.59 4.99
CA GLY A 217 -7.12 -16.35 5.17
C GLY A 217 -7.56 -15.25 4.21
N VAL A 218 -8.78 -15.31 3.65
CA VAL A 218 -9.20 -14.40 2.58
C VAL A 218 -10.24 -13.41 3.04
N VAL A 219 -10.10 -12.17 2.55
CA VAL A 219 -11.12 -11.13 2.59
C VAL A 219 -11.49 -10.72 1.16
N SER A 220 -12.71 -10.27 0.98
CA SER A 220 -13.23 -9.73 -0.29
C SER A 220 -13.82 -8.35 -0.01
N PHE A 221 -13.53 -7.39 -0.89
CA PHE A 221 -14.07 -6.03 -0.85
C PHE A 221 -14.74 -5.70 -2.19
N ASP A 222 -15.93 -5.12 -2.13
CA ASP A 222 -16.57 -4.48 -3.27
C ASP A 222 -16.23 -2.98 -3.22
N THR A 223 -15.45 -2.52 -4.20
CA THR A 223 -14.88 -1.17 -4.27
C THR A 223 -14.88 -0.63 -5.71
N LEU A 224 -14.11 0.42 -5.96
CA LEU A 224 -13.81 1.00 -7.26
C LEU A 224 -12.32 0.84 -7.57
N PHE A 225 -11.96 0.82 -8.86
CA PHE A 225 -10.57 1.01 -9.27
C PHE A 225 -10.09 2.38 -8.74
N PRO A 226 -8.97 2.45 -8.01
CA PRO A 226 -8.52 3.71 -7.41
C PRO A 226 -8.13 4.73 -8.48
N GLY A 227 -8.36 6.02 -8.19
CA GLY A 227 -7.78 7.09 -9.00
C GLY A 227 -6.29 7.28 -8.72
N HIS A 228 -5.72 8.35 -9.26
CA HIS A 228 -4.34 8.75 -8.97
C HIS A 228 -4.30 10.10 -8.23
N TYR A 229 -3.24 10.29 -7.46
CA TYR A 229 -2.86 11.57 -6.90
C TYR A 229 -1.38 11.83 -7.18
N THR A 230 -0.99 13.11 -7.16
CA THR A 230 0.35 13.51 -7.62
C THR A 230 1.46 12.85 -6.79
N GLY A 231 2.49 12.34 -7.48
CA GLY A 231 3.72 11.85 -6.85
C GLY A 231 3.73 10.35 -6.59
N ARG A 232 2.60 9.65 -6.76
CA ARG A 232 2.48 8.21 -6.53
C ARG A 232 1.78 7.49 -7.67
N ALA A 233 2.23 6.29 -7.99
CA ALA A 233 1.52 5.35 -8.85
C ALA A 233 0.18 4.97 -8.22
N THR A 234 -0.80 4.58 -9.03
CA THR A 234 -2.12 4.14 -8.57
C THR A 234 -2.01 2.91 -7.65
N HIS A 235 -2.55 3.00 -6.43
CA HIS A 235 -2.45 1.95 -5.41
C HIS A 235 -3.66 1.86 -4.47
N ILE A 236 -3.76 0.73 -3.77
CA ILE A 236 -4.62 0.53 -2.60
C ILE A 236 -3.73 0.21 -1.40
N HIS A 237 -3.94 0.87 -0.27
CA HIS A 237 -3.25 0.49 0.95
C HIS A 237 -3.91 -0.72 1.62
N VAL A 238 -3.12 -1.51 2.33
CA VAL A 238 -3.59 -2.65 3.11
C VAL A 238 -2.89 -2.71 4.47
N MET A 239 -3.63 -3.07 5.51
CA MET A 239 -3.10 -3.28 6.85
C MET A 239 -3.77 -4.47 7.54
N THR A 240 -3.04 -5.16 8.43
CA THR A 240 -3.57 -6.29 9.21
C THR A 240 -3.45 -6.09 10.70
N HIS A 241 -4.52 -6.44 11.41
CA HIS A 241 -4.64 -6.33 12.86
C HIS A 241 -4.85 -7.71 13.49
N VAL A 242 -3.83 -8.19 14.22
CA VAL A 242 -3.92 -9.44 14.98
C VAL A 242 -4.40 -9.15 16.39
N GLY A 243 -5.46 -9.83 16.82
CA GLY A 243 -6.01 -9.69 18.17
C GLY A 243 -6.88 -8.44 18.38
N ALA A 244 -7.16 -7.68 17.32
CA ALA A 244 -8.17 -6.62 17.35
C ALA A 244 -9.57 -7.19 17.63
N GLN A 245 -10.45 -6.34 18.15
CA GLN A 245 -11.82 -6.70 18.50
C GLN A 245 -12.82 -5.85 17.73
N GLN A 246 -13.92 -6.48 17.31
CA GLN A 246 -15.08 -5.77 16.81
C GLN A 246 -15.82 -5.07 17.96
N LEU A 247 -16.11 -3.80 17.79
CA LEU A 247 -16.90 -2.98 18.70
C LEU A 247 -18.40 -3.01 18.34
N PRO A 248 -19.31 -2.63 19.27
CA PRO A 248 -20.76 -2.67 19.04
C PRO A 248 -21.25 -1.79 17.87
N ASN A 249 -20.51 -0.73 17.54
CA ASN A 249 -20.77 0.16 16.40
C ASN A 249 -20.19 -0.38 15.08
N ASN A 250 -19.78 -1.65 15.03
CA ASN A 250 -19.24 -2.30 13.85
C ASN A 250 -17.90 -1.71 13.35
N THR A 251 -17.09 -1.16 14.25
CA THR A 251 -15.69 -0.77 13.98
C THR A 251 -14.71 -1.73 14.67
N VAL A 252 -13.41 -1.57 14.41
CA VAL A 252 -12.34 -2.34 15.06
C VAL A 252 -11.53 -1.51 16.04
N ALA A 253 -11.05 -2.15 17.13
CA ALA A 253 -10.13 -1.53 18.07
C ALA A 253 -9.15 -2.54 18.70
N GLY A 254 -7.99 -2.02 19.12
CA GLY A 254 -6.92 -2.81 19.73
C GLY A 254 -6.18 -3.69 18.73
N GLY A 255 -5.51 -4.72 19.23
CA GLY A 255 -4.68 -5.60 18.41
C GLY A 255 -3.29 -5.03 18.10
N ASN A 256 -2.46 -5.88 17.49
CA ASN A 256 -1.16 -5.50 16.96
C ASN A 256 -1.30 -5.27 15.46
N ILE A 257 -0.73 -4.17 14.97
CA ILE A 257 -0.56 -3.95 13.54
C ILE A 257 0.59 -4.85 13.09
N THR A 258 0.28 -5.83 12.26
CA THR A 258 1.21 -6.89 11.87
C THR A 258 1.79 -6.69 10.47
N HIS A 259 1.15 -5.84 9.68
CA HIS A 259 1.52 -5.55 8.32
C HIS A 259 0.93 -4.22 7.88
N VAL A 260 1.70 -3.46 7.11
CA VAL A 260 1.26 -2.30 6.33
C VAL A 260 1.92 -2.42 4.97
N GLY A 261 1.13 -2.28 3.91
CA GLY A 261 1.62 -2.45 2.55
C GLY A 261 0.76 -1.70 1.54
N GLN A 262 1.18 -1.77 0.28
CA GLN A 262 0.49 -1.14 -0.84
C GLN A 262 0.36 -2.12 -2.00
N ILE A 263 -0.84 -2.20 -2.55
CA ILE A 263 -1.22 -3.04 -3.68
C ILE A 263 -1.25 -2.16 -4.93
N PHE A 264 -0.53 -2.57 -5.97
CA PHE A 264 -0.40 -1.83 -7.23
C PHE A 264 -1.14 -2.53 -8.38
N PHE A 265 -1.19 -1.85 -9.52
CA PHE A 265 -1.89 -2.30 -10.72
C PHE A 265 -0.98 -2.19 -11.94
N ASP A 266 -1.23 -3.02 -12.95
CA ASP A 266 -0.52 -2.92 -14.23
C ASP A 266 -0.70 -1.54 -14.85
N GLN A 267 0.38 -1.01 -15.45
CA GLN A 267 0.35 0.31 -16.08
C GLN A 267 -0.69 0.40 -17.20
N ASP A 268 -0.94 -0.70 -17.91
CA ASP A 268 -1.94 -0.75 -18.97
C ASP A 268 -3.38 -0.81 -18.44
N LEU A 269 -3.59 -1.43 -17.26
CA LEU A 269 -4.88 -1.37 -16.57
C LEU A 269 -5.15 0.04 -16.04
N ILE A 270 -4.14 0.70 -15.47
CA ILE A 270 -4.20 2.13 -15.09
C ILE A 270 -4.56 2.96 -16.31
N THR A 271 -3.84 2.79 -17.43
CA THR A 271 -4.09 3.52 -18.68
C THR A 271 -5.51 3.30 -19.22
N LEU A 272 -6.08 2.09 -19.05
CA LEU A 272 -7.45 1.79 -19.46
C LEU A 272 -8.49 2.47 -18.55
N ALA A 273 -8.25 2.51 -17.24
CA ALA A 273 -9.14 3.17 -16.27
C ALA A 273 -9.12 4.70 -16.42
N GLU A 274 -7.95 5.29 -16.67
CA GLU A 274 -7.78 6.74 -16.90
C GLU A 274 -8.56 7.26 -18.12
N GLN A 275 -8.99 6.37 -19.02
CA GLN A 275 -9.85 6.70 -20.18
C GLN A 275 -11.35 6.71 -19.86
N GLN A 276 -11.75 6.43 -18.62
CA GLN A 276 -13.14 6.34 -18.21
C GLN A 276 -13.59 7.58 -17.45
N GLU A 277 -14.89 7.89 -17.53
CA GLU A 277 -15.50 8.80 -16.56
C GLU A 277 -15.65 8.10 -15.20
N PRO A 278 -15.42 8.79 -14.06
CA PRO A 278 -14.99 10.19 -13.94
C PRO A 278 -13.46 10.39 -13.89
N TYR A 279 -12.65 9.35 -14.10
CA TYR A 279 -11.18 9.43 -14.05
C TYR A 279 -10.62 10.48 -15.02
N LEU A 280 -11.21 10.62 -16.21
CA LEU A 280 -10.88 11.66 -17.19
C LEU A 280 -11.00 13.09 -16.67
N THR A 281 -11.73 13.32 -15.56
CA THR A 281 -11.87 14.62 -14.93
C THR A 281 -10.75 14.94 -13.94
N ASN A 282 -9.92 13.95 -13.60
CA ASN A 282 -8.79 14.14 -12.70
C ASN A 282 -7.71 15.00 -13.38
N THR A 283 -7.43 16.16 -12.80
CA THR A 283 -6.43 17.11 -13.34
C THR A 283 -5.06 16.97 -12.67
N GLN A 284 -4.89 16.01 -11.77
CA GLN A 284 -3.61 15.75 -11.14
C GLN A 284 -2.60 15.17 -12.14
N THR A 285 -1.31 15.28 -11.82
CA THR A 285 -0.27 14.67 -12.66
C THR A 285 -0.18 13.19 -12.32
N LEU A 286 -0.43 12.33 -13.31
CA LEU A 286 -0.23 10.88 -13.17
C LEU A 286 1.27 10.56 -13.05
N THR A 287 1.65 9.89 -11.96
CA THR A 287 2.95 9.24 -11.82
C THR A 287 2.82 7.80 -12.33
N THR A 288 3.69 7.38 -13.25
CA THR A 288 3.68 6.01 -13.78
C THR A 288 4.30 5.04 -12.78
N ASN A 289 4.04 3.74 -12.92
CA ASN A 289 4.69 2.71 -12.09
C ASN A 289 6.23 2.82 -12.16
N ALA A 290 6.77 3.11 -13.35
CA ALA A 290 8.22 3.24 -13.55
C ALA A 290 8.84 4.47 -12.86
N ASP A 291 8.01 5.47 -12.53
CA ASP A 291 8.41 6.71 -11.88
C ASP A 291 8.11 6.72 -10.36
N ASP A 292 7.45 5.68 -9.83
CA ASP A 292 7.13 5.56 -8.41
C ASP A 292 8.22 4.77 -7.67
N PHE A 293 8.86 5.43 -6.70
CA PHE A 293 9.96 4.85 -5.94
C PHE A 293 9.52 3.76 -4.95
N ILE A 294 8.29 3.80 -4.44
CA ILE A 294 7.75 2.76 -3.56
C ILE A 294 7.44 1.52 -4.38
N MET A 295 6.81 1.67 -5.55
CA MET A 295 6.62 0.59 -6.50
C MET A 295 7.96 -0.04 -6.84
N ALA A 296 8.95 0.76 -7.23
CA ALA A 296 10.28 0.25 -7.57
C ALA A 296 10.93 -0.55 -6.43
N GLU A 297 10.81 -0.08 -5.18
CA GLU A 297 11.38 -0.75 -4.02
C GLU A 297 10.63 -2.03 -3.61
N GLU A 298 9.30 -2.02 -3.63
CA GLU A 298 8.47 -3.21 -3.42
C GLU A 298 8.83 -4.28 -4.48
N ALA A 299 8.95 -3.85 -5.73
CA ALA A 299 9.19 -4.71 -6.87
C ALA A 299 10.60 -5.37 -6.84
N GLU A 300 11.59 -4.81 -6.12
CA GLU A 300 12.90 -5.46 -5.95
C GLU A 300 12.82 -6.86 -5.33
N ASN A 301 11.81 -7.11 -4.49
CA ASN A 301 11.74 -8.30 -3.65
C ASN A 301 10.48 -9.13 -3.87
N VAL A 302 9.40 -8.52 -4.36
CA VAL A 302 8.09 -9.15 -4.56
C VAL A 302 7.37 -8.59 -5.79
N ASP A 303 6.20 -9.16 -6.09
CA ASP A 303 5.31 -8.67 -7.15
C ASP A 303 4.10 -7.94 -6.53
N PRO A 304 4.17 -6.63 -6.25
CA PRO A 304 3.11 -5.96 -5.50
C PRO A 304 1.86 -5.67 -6.35
N VAL A 305 1.83 -6.15 -7.60
CA VAL A 305 0.75 -5.91 -8.56
C VAL A 305 -0.31 -7.01 -8.47
N VAL A 306 -1.59 -6.61 -8.49
CA VAL A 306 -2.71 -7.58 -8.49
C VAL A 306 -2.75 -8.42 -9.75
N ASP A 307 -3.14 -9.68 -9.60
CA ASP A 307 -3.73 -10.43 -10.71
C ASP A 307 -5.17 -9.94 -10.93
N TYR A 308 -5.63 -9.93 -12.19
CA TYR A 308 -7.00 -9.48 -12.48
C TYR A 308 -7.59 -10.10 -13.74
N VAL A 309 -8.93 -10.04 -13.81
CA VAL A 309 -9.70 -10.24 -15.04
C VAL A 309 -10.71 -9.12 -15.24
N LEU A 310 -10.94 -8.72 -16.49
CA LEU A 310 -12.08 -7.88 -16.84
C LEU A 310 -13.37 -8.71 -16.88
N LEU A 311 -14.42 -8.24 -16.19
CA LEU A 311 -15.68 -8.95 -16.13
C LEU A 311 -16.43 -8.96 -17.47
N GLY A 312 -16.25 -7.93 -18.29
CA GLY A 312 -16.91 -7.79 -19.59
C GLY A 312 -15.97 -7.29 -20.69
N ASP A 313 -16.58 -6.78 -21.77
CA ASP A 313 -15.86 -6.27 -22.94
C ASP A 313 -15.29 -4.86 -22.74
N ASP A 314 -15.81 -4.17 -21.73
CA ASP A 314 -15.42 -2.81 -21.37
C ASP A 314 -15.09 -2.77 -19.88
N ILE A 315 -14.06 -2.01 -19.52
CA ILE A 315 -13.58 -1.93 -18.13
C ILE A 315 -14.67 -1.40 -17.18
N SER A 316 -15.60 -0.56 -17.65
CA SER A 316 -16.73 -0.05 -16.85
C SER A 316 -17.69 -1.16 -16.41
N GLN A 317 -17.66 -2.32 -17.08
CA GLN A 317 -18.41 -3.51 -16.66
C GLN A 317 -17.79 -4.19 -15.44
N GLY A 318 -16.57 -3.82 -15.08
CA GLY A 318 -15.94 -4.09 -13.81
C GLY A 318 -14.75 -5.03 -13.88
N ILE A 319 -14.03 -5.06 -12.77
CA ILE A 319 -12.77 -5.79 -12.59
C ILE A 319 -12.94 -6.78 -11.44
N PHE A 320 -12.44 -8.00 -11.60
CA PHE A 320 -12.16 -8.87 -10.48
C PHE A 320 -10.65 -8.97 -10.32
N ALA A 321 -10.13 -8.47 -9.20
CA ALA A 321 -8.70 -8.44 -8.89
C ALA A 321 -8.42 -9.30 -7.66
N TRP A 322 -7.24 -9.92 -7.61
CA TRP A 322 -6.81 -10.67 -6.46
C TRP A 322 -5.31 -10.58 -6.23
N ILE A 323 -4.91 -10.70 -4.97
CA ILE A 323 -3.51 -10.77 -4.57
C ILE A 323 -3.39 -11.58 -3.28
N ALA A 324 -2.26 -12.25 -3.09
CA ALA A 324 -1.93 -12.87 -1.82
C ALA A 324 -0.73 -12.13 -1.21
N PHE A 325 -0.83 -11.76 0.06
CA PHE A 325 0.32 -11.23 0.77
C PHE A 325 0.70 -11.94 2.05
N GLY A 326 1.98 -11.82 2.37
CA GLY A 326 2.55 -12.39 3.59
C GLY A 326 2.61 -11.40 4.74
N MET A 327 2.27 -11.85 5.94
CA MET A 327 2.47 -11.12 7.19
C MET A 327 3.23 -11.97 8.22
N ASP A 328 3.96 -11.31 9.12
CA ASP A 328 4.48 -11.95 10.33
C ASP A 328 3.45 -11.74 11.45
N ALA A 329 2.70 -12.79 11.82
CA ALA A 329 1.66 -12.69 12.85
C ALA A 329 2.18 -12.29 14.23
N THR A 330 3.51 -12.32 14.44
CA THR A 330 4.17 -11.89 15.67
C THR A 330 4.65 -10.45 15.64
N ALA A 331 4.58 -9.79 14.48
CA ALA A 331 4.96 -8.39 14.34
C ALA A 331 4.05 -7.47 15.18
N ASN A 332 4.58 -6.30 15.50
CA ASN A 332 3.81 -5.24 16.13
C ASN A 332 4.41 -3.90 15.71
N GLN A 333 3.80 -3.29 14.71
CA GLN A 333 4.20 -2.01 14.15
C GLN A 333 3.53 -0.88 14.92
N SER A 334 4.29 0.20 15.15
CA SER A 334 3.77 1.42 15.75
C SER A 334 3.39 2.37 14.62
N VAL A 335 2.11 2.47 14.31
CA VAL A 335 1.57 3.35 13.26
C VAL A 335 0.81 4.51 13.92
N THR A 336 0.98 5.72 13.40
CA THR A 336 0.28 6.91 13.93
C THR A 336 -0.84 7.30 12.96
N PRO A 337 -2.12 7.24 13.36
CA PRO A 337 -3.22 7.58 12.46
C PRO A 337 -3.24 9.07 12.15
N ALA A 338 -3.71 9.45 10.97
CA ALA A 338 -3.98 10.84 10.63
C ALA A 338 -5.26 11.36 11.31
N VAL A 339 -6.26 10.49 11.42
CA VAL A 339 -7.58 10.78 11.98
C VAL A 339 -8.05 9.58 12.81
N TYR A 340 -8.81 9.85 13.86
CA TYR A 340 -9.56 8.86 14.61
C TYR A 340 -11.02 8.91 14.18
N TYR A 341 -11.58 7.81 13.71
CA TYR A 341 -13.03 7.67 13.51
C TYR A 341 -13.67 7.15 14.80
N THR A 342 -14.48 7.98 15.45
CA THR A 342 -15.08 7.71 16.76
C THR A 342 -16.59 7.54 16.64
N GLU A 343 -17.25 7.20 17.76
CA GLU A 343 -18.72 7.17 17.83
C GLU A 343 -19.38 8.53 17.49
N ASN A 344 -18.63 9.63 17.60
CA ASN A 344 -19.10 10.98 17.34
C ASN A 344 -18.58 11.54 15.99
N GLY A 345 -17.99 10.70 15.14
CA GLY A 345 -17.39 11.11 13.87
C GLY A 345 -15.87 11.20 13.90
N GLY A 346 -15.31 11.77 12.84
CA GLY A 346 -13.87 11.90 12.60
C GLY A 346 -13.22 13.01 13.43
N VAL A 347 -12.09 12.70 14.04
CA VAL A 347 -11.30 13.64 14.86
C VAL A 347 -9.85 13.63 14.40
N LYS A 348 -9.35 14.78 13.95
CA LYS A 348 -7.94 14.96 13.54
C LYS A 348 -6.99 14.53 14.66
N ASN A 349 -5.98 13.72 14.32
CA ASN A 349 -4.89 13.44 15.25
C ASN A 349 -3.90 14.62 15.21
N PRO A 350 -3.65 15.35 16.31
CA PRO A 350 -2.70 16.44 16.34
C PRO A 350 -1.24 15.98 16.11
N ASN A 351 -0.96 14.69 16.29
CA ASN A 351 0.33 14.07 16.02
C ASN A 351 0.34 13.30 14.68
N GLY A 352 -0.76 13.33 13.92
CA GLY A 352 -0.86 12.67 12.62
C GLY A 352 -0.01 13.40 11.57
N VAL A 353 0.49 12.65 10.59
CA VAL A 353 1.39 13.16 9.53
C VAL A 353 0.63 13.96 8.44
N SER A 354 -0.62 14.37 8.67
CA SER A 354 -1.47 15.07 7.70
C SER A 354 -1.22 16.59 7.55
N GLY A 355 -0.30 17.16 8.33
CA GLY A 355 0.26 18.54 8.24
C GLY A 355 -0.72 19.73 8.46
N PRO A 356 -0.28 20.90 9.01
CA PRO A 356 0.90 21.22 9.83
C PRO A 356 0.51 21.69 11.27
N PRO A 357 1.49 22.02 12.13
CA PRO A 357 1.60 23.44 12.46
C PRO A 357 3.03 23.96 12.28
N GLY A 358 3.14 25.18 11.75
CA GLY A 358 4.30 26.03 12.02
C GLY A 358 4.48 26.16 13.54
N GLY A 359 5.36 25.35 14.09
CA GLY A 359 5.76 25.36 15.48
C GLY A 359 7.13 24.71 15.53
N ALA A 360 8.13 25.51 15.87
CA ALA A 360 9.53 25.08 15.92
C ALA A 360 9.66 23.71 16.60
N ALA A 361 10.49 22.85 16.02
CA ALA A 361 10.99 21.65 16.69
C ALA A 361 11.36 22.01 18.14
N PRO A 362 11.05 21.18 19.14
CA PRO A 362 11.57 21.39 20.47
C PRO A 362 13.09 21.40 20.34
N SER A 363 13.71 22.55 20.58
CA SER A 363 15.16 22.66 20.67
C SER A 363 15.59 21.89 21.90
N GLY A 364 15.79 20.58 21.73
CA GLY A 364 16.54 19.75 22.66
C GLY A 364 17.97 20.28 22.66
N PHE A 365 18.23 21.24 23.54
CA PHE A 365 19.56 21.62 23.94
C PHE A 365 20.27 20.37 24.44
N MET A 366 21.11 19.78 23.59
CA MET A 366 22.22 18.95 24.06
C MET A 366 23.15 19.88 24.84
N PRO A 367 23.37 19.70 26.15
CA PRO A 367 24.42 20.43 26.84
C PRO A 367 25.73 19.90 26.27
N SER A 368 26.45 20.75 25.54
CA SER A 368 27.82 20.46 25.11
C SER A 368 28.73 20.43 26.34
N GLY A 369 28.77 19.29 27.03
CA GLY A 369 29.77 18.99 28.05
C GLY A 369 31.09 18.63 27.38
N ALA A 370 31.88 19.65 27.03
CA ALA A 370 33.27 19.44 26.64
C ALA A 370 34.05 18.86 27.83
N MET A 371 34.74 17.74 27.62
CA MET A 371 35.70 17.21 28.59
C MET A 371 36.83 18.22 28.82
N PRO A 372 37.18 18.58 30.07
CA PRO A 372 38.30 19.46 30.33
C PRO A 372 39.61 18.66 30.27
N SER A 373 40.35 18.81 29.17
CA SER A 373 41.78 18.49 29.10
C SER A 373 42.56 19.59 29.83
N GLY A 374 43.26 19.19 30.89
CA GLY A 374 43.92 20.09 31.82
C GLY A 374 45.12 20.85 31.25
N THR A 375 45.37 22.01 31.85
CA THR A 375 46.67 22.69 31.82
C THR A 375 46.92 23.42 33.15
N ALA A 376 48.01 23.02 33.79
CA ALA A 376 48.97 23.78 34.60
C ALA A 376 48.46 24.78 35.67
N ILE A 377 48.67 24.40 36.93
CA ILE A 377 48.75 25.32 38.08
C ILE A 377 50.22 25.74 38.26
N PRO A 378 50.54 27.05 38.38
CA PRO A 378 51.85 27.51 38.82
C PRO A 378 51.93 27.58 40.36
N SER A 379 53.14 27.35 40.87
CA SER A 379 53.52 27.22 42.28
C SER A 379 53.75 28.56 43.00
N ALA A 380 53.33 28.65 44.27
CA ALA A 380 53.92 29.38 45.43
C ALA A 380 52.80 29.61 46.49
N ALA A 381 52.78 28.95 47.66
CA ALA A 381 53.60 29.10 48.88
C ALA A 381 53.20 30.26 49.82
N LEU A 382 53.16 29.95 51.14
CA LEU A 382 52.97 30.78 52.36
C LEU A 382 51.51 30.99 52.82
N GLU A 383 51.13 31.00 54.11
CA GLU A 383 51.64 30.49 55.39
C GLU A 383 50.53 30.76 56.45
N SER A 384 50.50 29.97 57.52
CA SER A 384 49.94 30.22 58.88
C SER A 384 48.52 30.82 59.07
N SER A 385 47.64 30.05 59.71
CA SER A 385 47.28 30.16 61.14
C SER A 385 46.35 29.02 61.57
#